data_AF-A0A1Y1YT75-F1
#
_entry.id   AF-A0A1Y1YT75-F1
#
_cell.length_a   1.000
_cell.length_b   1.000
_cell.length_c   1.000
_cell.angle_alpha   90.00
_cell.angle_beta   90.00
_cell.angle_gamma   90.00
#
_symmetry.space_group_name_H-M   'P 1'
#
loop_
_entity.id
_entity.type
_entity.pdbx_description
1 polymer ?
#
loop_
_entity_poly.entity_id
_entity_poly.type
_entity_poly.pdbx_seq_one_letter_code
_entity_poly.pdbx_strand_id
1 'polypeptide(L)'
;MAMANTGDETHNAEPHDFMSFDEQSGVPLFTQLTINFMKTGPSYETALAYVPRDNDVFVTTYARSGTTMILQTVYQMVTGGDMNFKEMNEVVPWIEVCSMLGQKLNDDFPKTNPRVFKTHLSFDEIPKRVGGQQKYIYMYRNPEDVVVSYFHFITPILYAGREPDFEDTFNGFLYQPSEDESPNYFRNVASWLEHLNDPNVLVLIYEDTRKDRELTLKRIAKFLSTSEHEYPTNPQDPLFEMVMERSSFEYMKKHESHFGDRMIHVDLKGMPKAWYNMPQKIRTGAGSNDHYLNDSKREQIRKVWGKWVGSALGLGEEATYEDVNNVVRKSFAAKGLEF
;
A
#
# COMPACT_ATOMS: atom_id res chain seq x y z
N MET A 1 49.39 -10.50 12.14
CA MET A 1 49.17 -11.40 10.98
C MET A 1 47.67 -11.62 10.92
N ALA A 2 47.08 -11.38 9.74
CA ALA A 2 45.70 -10.95 9.54
C ALA A 2 44.62 -11.88 10.10
N MET A 3 43.56 -11.27 10.64
CA MET A 3 42.28 -11.89 10.94
C MET A 3 41.61 -12.32 9.63
N ALA A 4 41.08 -13.55 9.63
CA ALA A 4 40.34 -14.11 8.52
C ALA A 4 39.05 -13.31 8.31
N ASN A 5 38.92 -12.77 7.10
CA ASN A 5 37.72 -12.14 6.57
C ASN A 5 36.68 -13.25 6.35
N THR A 6 35.72 -13.41 7.24
CA THR A 6 34.50 -14.17 6.94
C THR A 6 33.64 -13.29 6.05
N GLY A 7 33.76 -13.49 4.74
CA GLY A 7 32.91 -12.86 3.75
C GLY A 7 31.45 -13.15 4.09
N ASP A 8 30.69 -12.08 4.27
CA ASP A 8 29.24 -12.09 4.32
C ASP A 8 28.75 -12.47 2.91
N GLU A 9 28.57 -13.76 2.67
CA GLU A 9 27.88 -14.26 1.47
C GLU A 9 26.38 -13.98 1.64
N THR A 10 25.99 -12.72 1.51
CA THR A 10 24.60 -12.39 1.18
C THR A 10 24.35 -12.98 -0.20
N HIS A 11 23.65 -14.12 -0.27
CA HIS A 11 23.08 -14.62 -1.50
C HIS A 11 22.16 -13.52 -2.07
N ASN A 12 22.67 -12.76 -3.02
CA ASN A 12 21.86 -11.88 -3.85
C ASN A 12 21.01 -12.80 -4.73
N ALA A 13 19.74 -13.01 -4.35
CA ALA A 13 18.79 -13.73 -5.19
C ALA A 13 18.75 -13.08 -6.58
N GLU A 14 18.87 -13.89 -7.64
CA GLU A 14 18.87 -13.38 -9.02
C GLU A 14 17.43 -12.97 -9.38
N PRO A 15 17.21 -11.92 -10.20
CA PRO A 15 15.87 -11.40 -10.52
C PRO A 15 14.89 -12.45 -11.07
N HIS A 16 15.39 -13.55 -11.65
CA HIS A 16 14.61 -14.67 -12.18
C HIS A 16 13.95 -15.52 -11.09
N ASP A 17 14.49 -15.54 -9.86
CA ASP A 17 14.01 -16.37 -8.76
C ASP A 17 12.61 -15.92 -8.27
N PHE A 18 12.28 -14.63 -8.42
CA PHE A 18 10.98 -14.07 -8.03
C PHE A 18 9.86 -14.33 -9.06
N MET A 19 10.16 -14.89 -10.24
CA MET A 19 9.19 -15.07 -11.34
C MET A 19 9.01 -16.52 -11.75
N SER A 20 9.62 -17.46 -11.04
CA SER A 20 9.33 -18.88 -11.18
C SER A 20 7.89 -19.16 -10.77
N PHE A 21 7.15 -19.93 -11.56
CA PHE A 21 5.80 -20.37 -11.21
C PHE A 21 5.74 -21.89 -11.31
N ASP A 22 5.00 -22.50 -10.39
CA ASP A 22 4.78 -23.95 -10.38
C ASP A 22 3.40 -24.24 -10.98
N GLU A 23 3.40 -24.77 -12.21
CA GLU A 23 2.19 -25.20 -12.90
C GLU A 23 1.43 -26.33 -12.17
N GLN A 24 2.08 -27.05 -11.24
CA GLN A 24 1.48 -28.16 -10.52
C GLN A 24 0.72 -27.74 -9.25
N SER A 25 0.88 -26.48 -8.80
CA SER A 25 0.32 -25.98 -7.54
C SER A 25 -1.21 -25.79 -7.54
N GLY A 26 -1.83 -25.63 -8.72
CA GLY A 26 -3.24 -25.26 -8.84
C GLY A 26 -3.58 -23.83 -8.38
N VAL A 27 -2.56 -23.03 -8.06
CA VAL A 27 -2.67 -21.60 -7.74
C VAL A 27 -2.72 -20.80 -9.04
N PRO A 28 -3.64 -19.82 -9.20
CA PRO A 28 -3.63 -18.94 -10.37
C PRO A 28 -2.28 -18.26 -10.58
N LEU A 29 -1.84 -18.18 -11.84
CA LEU A 29 -0.52 -17.66 -12.19
C LEU A 29 -0.30 -16.26 -11.60
N PHE A 30 -1.27 -15.37 -11.77
CA PHE A 30 -1.25 -14.05 -11.18
C PHE A 30 -1.01 -14.05 -9.66
N THR A 31 -1.67 -14.95 -8.92
CA THR A 31 -1.52 -15.02 -7.46
C THR A 31 -0.11 -15.48 -7.09
N GLN A 32 0.41 -16.51 -7.75
CA GLN A 32 1.76 -17.01 -7.51
C GLN A 32 2.81 -15.93 -7.78
N LEU A 33 2.71 -15.22 -8.90
CA LEU A 33 3.63 -14.13 -9.24
C LEU A 33 3.55 -12.97 -8.24
N THR A 34 2.35 -12.65 -7.74
CA THR A 34 2.17 -11.62 -6.71
C THR A 34 2.84 -12.04 -5.39
N ILE A 35 2.66 -13.29 -4.96
CA ILE A 35 3.29 -13.84 -3.74
C ILE A 35 4.80 -13.76 -3.86
N ASN A 36 5.36 -14.26 -4.96
CA ASN A 36 6.81 -14.27 -5.15
C ASN A 36 7.38 -12.85 -5.16
N PHE A 37 6.72 -11.91 -5.83
CA PHE A 37 7.19 -10.53 -5.88
C PHE A 37 7.10 -9.79 -4.53
N MET A 38 6.04 -10.04 -3.75
CA MET A 38 5.71 -9.23 -2.57
C MET A 38 6.11 -9.86 -1.23
N LYS A 39 6.16 -11.20 -1.18
CA LYS A 39 6.20 -11.98 0.06
C LYS A 39 7.30 -13.04 0.09
N THR A 40 8.29 -12.94 -0.79
CA THR A 40 9.43 -13.86 -0.78
C THR A 40 10.76 -13.11 -0.86
N GLY A 41 11.81 -13.76 -0.36
CA GLY A 41 13.19 -13.30 -0.45
C GLY A 41 13.64 -12.34 0.66
N PRO A 42 14.91 -11.90 0.61
CA PRO A 42 15.59 -11.23 1.72
C PRO A 42 14.94 -9.90 2.13
N SER A 43 14.34 -9.17 1.19
CA SER A 43 13.65 -7.91 1.50
C SER A 43 12.41 -8.12 2.36
N TYR A 44 11.62 -9.16 2.08
CA TYR A 44 10.42 -9.49 2.87
C TYR A 44 10.80 -9.96 4.27
N GLU A 45 11.83 -10.80 4.41
CA GLU A 45 12.36 -11.21 5.72
C GLU A 45 12.89 -10.02 6.52
N THR A 46 13.62 -9.11 5.86
CA THR A 46 14.10 -7.86 6.46
C THR A 46 12.93 -6.98 6.92
N ALA A 47 11.87 -6.89 6.12
CA ALA A 47 10.66 -6.17 6.46
C ALA A 47 10.03 -6.75 7.74
N LEU A 48 9.79 -8.07 7.79
CA LEU A 48 9.18 -8.72 8.95
C LEU A 48 10.02 -8.64 10.22
N ALA A 49 11.36 -8.66 10.09
CA ALA A 49 12.29 -8.57 11.22
C ALA A 49 12.48 -7.12 11.75
N TYR A 50 11.97 -6.12 11.03
CA TYR A 50 12.13 -4.73 11.43
C TYR A 50 11.44 -4.44 12.77
N VAL A 51 12.09 -3.63 13.62
CA VAL A 51 11.51 -3.17 14.89
C VAL A 51 11.30 -1.66 14.80
N PRO A 52 10.03 -1.19 14.70
CA PRO A 52 9.75 0.24 14.58
C PRO A 52 10.18 1.06 15.80
N ARG A 53 10.53 2.33 15.56
CA ARG A 53 10.66 3.34 16.63
C ARG A 53 9.28 3.88 17.02
N ASP A 54 9.17 4.45 18.22
CA ASP A 54 7.88 4.87 18.79
C ASP A 54 7.16 5.97 17.98
N ASN A 55 7.89 6.71 17.17
CA ASN A 55 7.38 7.79 16.34
C ASN A 55 7.31 7.43 14.85
N ASP A 56 7.61 6.19 14.46
CA ASP A 56 7.53 5.80 13.05
C ASP A 56 6.08 5.87 12.56
N VAL A 57 5.91 6.32 11.31
CA VAL A 57 4.62 6.37 10.62
C VAL A 57 4.66 5.42 9.43
N PHE A 58 3.71 4.50 9.35
CA PHE A 58 3.54 3.61 8.22
C PHE A 58 2.31 4.03 7.42
N VAL A 59 2.51 4.30 6.13
CA VAL A 59 1.43 4.41 5.16
C VAL A 59 1.26 3.05 4.50
N THR A 60 0.12 2.43 4.76
CA THR A 60 -0.19 1.07 4.31
C THR A 60 -1.47 1.03 3.49
N THR A 61 -1.48 0.23 2.44
CA THR A 61 -2.69 -0.07 1.66
C THR A 61 -2.53 -1.43 1.02
N TYR A 62 -3.60 -2.13 0.63
CA TYR A 62 -3.42 -3.07 -0.48
C TYR A 62 -3.00 -2.28 -1.73
N ALA A 63 -2.09 -2.83 -2.55
CA ALA A 63 -1.60 -2.13 -3.73
C ALA A 63 -2.78 -1.65 -4.62
N ARG A 64 -2.63 -0.48 -5.24
CA ARG A 64 -3.66 0.16 -6.09
C ARG A 64 -4.86 0.79 -5.38
N SER A 65 -4.84 0.85 -4.04
CA SER A 65 -5.90 1.47 -3.24
C SER A 65 -5.67 2.95 -2.91
N GLY A 66 -4.65 3.60 -3.51
CA GLY A 66 -4.39 5.05 -3.38
C GLY A 66 -3.13 5.42 -2.58
N THR A 67 -2.20 4.48 -2.39
CA THR A 67 -0.94 4.66 -1.64
C THR A 67 -0.20 5.95 -2.00
N THR A 68 -0.04 6.25 -3.29
CA THR A 68 0.70 7.45 -3.75
C THR A 68 0.11 8.75 -3.20
N MET A 69 -1.22 8.86 -3.13
CA MET A 69 -1.91 10.05 -2.67
C MET A 69 -1.69 10.27 -1.17
N ILE A 70 -1.95 9.25 -0.34
CA ILE A 70 -1.76 9.36 1.12
C ILE A 70 -0.29 9.49 1.47
N LEU A 71 0.59 8.77 0.77
CA LEU A 71 2.02 8.86 1.01
C LEU A 71 2.55 10.26 0.71
N GLN A 72 2.14 10.86 -0.43
CA GLN A 72 2.49 12.24 -0.75
C GLN A 72 1.93 13.22 0.30
N THR A 73 0.69 13.04 0.75
CA THR A 73 0.10 13.86 1.81
C THR A 73 0.91 13.82 3.10
N VAL A 74 1.18 12.62 3.62
CA VAL A 74 1.93 12.42 4.87
C VAL A 74 3.35 12.95 4.72
N TYR A 75 4.01 12.63 3.61
CA TYR A 75 5.38 13.07 3.33
C TYR A 75 5.49 14.60 3.27
N GLN A 76 4.61 15.29 2.53
CA GLN A 76 4.63 16.76 2.48
C GLN A 76 4.37 17.37 3.86
N MET A 77 3.50 16.76 4.66
CA MET A 77 3.18 17.22 6.01
C MET A 77 4.38 17.13 6.95
N VAL A 78 5.06 15.98 7.02
CA VAL A 78 6.19 15.76 7.95
C VAL A 78 7.47 16.46 7.52
N THR A 79 7.64 16.74 6.22
CA THR A 79 8.84 17.40 5.68
C THR A 79 8.73 18.91 5.52
N GLY A 80 7.53 19.48 5.70
CA GLY A 80 7.29 20.87 5.34
C GLY A 80 7.37 21.11 3.82
N GLY A 81 7.09 20.09 3.03
CA GLY A 81 7.03 20.16 1.58
C GLY A 81 8.35 19.99 0.85
N ASP A 82 9.20 19.05 1.26
CA ASP A 82 10.36 18.70 0.47
C ASP A 82 9.93 18.06 -0.87
N MET A 83 10.66 18.33 -1.95
CA MET A 83 10.49 17.69 -3.26
C MET A 83 11.85 17.38 -3.91
N ASN A 84 12.96 17.51 -3.16
CA ASN A 84 14.31 17.33 -3.64
C ASN A 84 14.74 15.84 -3.62
N PHE A 85 14.02 15.03 -4.40
CA PHE A 85 14.29 13.62 -4.59
C PHE A 85 13.88 13.21 -6.00
N LYS A 86 14.47 12.16 -6.56
CA LYS A 86 14.12 11.70 -7.92
C LYS A 86 12.84 10.90 -7.90
N GLU A 87 12.71 10.01 -6.93
CA GLU A 87 11.54 9.15 -6.75
C GLU A 87 11.22 9.00 -5.26
N MET A 88 9.93 8.88 -4.94
CA MET A 88 9.41 8.79 -3.56
C MET A 88 10.10 7.70 -2.75
N ASN A 89 10.45 6.58 -3.38
CA ASN A 89 11.13 5.49 -2.69
C ASN A 89 12.53 5.90 -2.18
N GLU A 90 13.18 6.99 -2.65
CA GLU A 90 14.48 7.48 -2.13
C GLU A 90 14.35 8.05 -0.72
N VAL A 91 13.17 8.57 -0.40
CA VAL A 91 12.90 9.34 0.82
C VAL A 91 11.87 8.68 1.73
N VAL A 92 11.09 7.75 1.20
CA VAL A 92 10.18 6.88 1.97
C VAL A 92 10.38 5.42 1.53
N PRO A 93 11.10 4.61 2.33
CA PRO A 93 11.35 3.21 2.05
C PRO A 93 10.05 2.43 1.92
N TRP A 94 9.98 1.62 0.87
CA TRP A 94 9.00 0.55 0.79
C TRP A 94 9.61 -0.70 1.42
N ILE A 95 9.10 -1.09 2.60
CA ILE A 95 9.78 -2.05 3.45
C ILE A 95 9.92 -3.43 2.78
N GLU A 96 8.94 -3.88 2.01
CA GLU A 96 8.99 -5.18 1.31
C GLU A 96 10.04 -5.27 0.20
N VAL A 97 10.61 -4.14 -0.26
CA VAL A 97 11.63 -4.11 -1.33
C VAL A 97 12.89 -3.32 -0.94
N CYS A 98 13.02 -2.94 0.34
CA CYS A 98 14.10 -2.05 0.78
C CYS A 98 15.50 -2.60 0.49
N SER A 99 15.72 -3.90 0.69
CA SER A 99 17.03 -4.54 0.44
C SER A 99 17.38 -4.55 -1.05
N MET A 100 16.39 -4.68 -1.95
CA MET A 100 16.60 -4.56 -3.41
C MET A 100 17.04 -3.15 -3.83
N LEU A 101 16.70 -2.14 -3.03
CA LEU A 101 17.07 -0.75 -3.24
C LEU A 101 18.37 -0.36 -2.51
N GLY A 102 19.02 -1.31 -1.83
CA GLY A 102 20.18 -1.04 -0.96
C GLY A 102 19.85 -0.15 0.24
N GLN A 103 18.58 -0.08 0.63
CA GLN A 103 18.09 0.75 1.74
C GLN A 103 18.12 -0.02 3.04
N LYS A 104 18.50 0.65 4.13
CA LYS A 104 18.45 0.09 5.48
C LYS A 104 17.31 0.74 6.25
N LEU A 105 16.35 -0.06 6.73
CA LEU A 105 15.17 0.45 7.44
C LEU A 105 15.50 1.19 8.76
N ASN A 106 16.70 0.96 9.32
CA ASN A 106 17.17 1.66 10.50
C ASN A 106 17.71 3.07 10.22
N ASP A 107 17.94 3.43 8.96
CA ASP A 107 18.33 4.79 8.60
C ASP A 107 17.15 5.77 8.78
N ASP A 108 17.45 7.06 8.71
CA ASP A 108 16.45 8.11 8.86
C ASP A 108 15.82 8.46 7.50
N PHE A 109 14.63 7.93 7.26
CA PHE A 109 13.81 8.19 6.08
C PHE A 109 12.38 8.61 6.43
N PRO A 110 11.89 9.77 5.95
CA PRO A 110 12.71 10.88 5.49
C PRO A 110 13.68 11.32 6.59
N LYS A 111 14.60 12.25 6.29
CA LYS A 111 15.50 12.86 7.28
C LYS A 111 14.75 13.85 8.19
N THR A 112 13.64 13.39 8.75
CA THR A 112 12.70 14.12 9.59
C THR A 112 12.34 13.26 10.79
N ASN A 113 11.68 13.90 11.76
CA ASN A 113 10.99 13.22 12.83
C ASN A 113 9.51 13.64 12.76
N PRO A 114 8.57 12.74 12.45
CA PRO A 114 8.72 11.29 12.36
C PRO A 114 9.39 10.79 11.07
N ARG A 115 9.81 9.52 11.09
CA ARG A 115 10.15 8.73 9.89
C ARG A 115 8.89 8.16 9.26
N VAL A 116 8.90 7.97 7.94
CA VAL A 116 7.75 7.49 7.17
C VAL A 116 8.13 6.31 6.30
N PHE A 117 7.30 5.28 6.35
CA PHE A 117 7.49 4.03 5.60
C PHE A 117 6.26 3.74 4.75
N LYS A 118 6.48 3.13 3.58
CA LYS A 118 5.44 2.58 2.73
C LYS A 118 5.38 1.06 2.92
N THR A 119 4.18 0.50 2.93
CA THR A 119 4.00 -0.95 2.89
C THR A 119 2.65 -1.38 2.30
N HIS A 120 2.54 -2.65 1.94
CA HIS A 120 1.33 -3.33 1.50
C HIS A 120 0.99 -4.55 2.37
N LEU A 121 1.68 -4.74 3.50
CA LEU A 121 1.44 -5.82 4.44
C LEU A 121 0.06 -5.74 5.11
N SER A 122 -0.48 -6.90 5.47
CA SER A 122 -1.67 -7.00 6.34
C SER A 122 -1.33 -6.52 7.76
N PHE A 123 -2.37 -6.25 8.56
CA PHE A 123 -2.15 -5.88 9.95
C PHE A 123 -1.40 -6.98 10.69
N ASP A 124 -1.64 -8.25 10.42
CA ASP A 124 -0.95 -9.34 11.14
C ASP A 124 0.56 -9.38 10.81
N GLU A 125 0.93 -9.06 9.57
CA GLU A 125 2.31 -9.13 9.07
C GLU A 125 3.14 -7.88 9.39
N ILE A 126 2.52 -6.69 9.43
CA ILE A 126 3.28 -5.44 9.51
C ILE A 126 4.16 -5.40 10.78
N PRO A 127 5.39 -4.89 10.71
CA PRO A 127 6.24 -4.68 11.88
C PRO A 127 5.57 -3.84 12.94
N LYS A 128 5.57 -4.32 14.19
CA LYS A 128 5.00 -3.63 15.35
C LYS A 128 5.97 -3.67 16.50
N ARG A 129 6.01 -2.59 17.27
CA ARG A 129 6.61 -2.58 18.60
C ARG A 129 5.50 -2.69 19.64
N VAL A 130 5.56 -3.73 20.48
CA VAL A 130 4.61 -3.92 21.58
C VAL A 130 4.73 -2.75 22.55
N GLY A 131 3.61 -2.07 22.81
CA GLY A 131 3.56 -0.88 23.65
C GLY A 131 4.18 0.38 23.04
N GLY A 132 4.61 0.35 21.78
CA GLY A 132 5.12 1.52 21.07
C GLY A 132 3.99 2.43 20.58
N GLN A 133 4.36 3.67 20.19
CA GLN A 133 3.43 4.69 19.72
C GLN A 133 3.43 4.88 18.19
N GLN A 134 4.06 3.96 17.46
CA GLN A 134 4.14 4.01 15.99
C GLN A 134 2.74 4.03 15.40
N LYS A 135 2.55 4.84 14.36
CA LYS A 135 1.25 5.13 13.77
C LYS A 135 1.10 4.44 12.43
N TYR A 136 -0.10 3.94 12.15
CA TYR A 136 -0.44 3.27 10.91
C TYR A 136 -1.60 4.01 10.25
N ILE A 137 -1.39 4.46 9.01
CA ILE A 137 -2.43 5.05 8.18
C ILE A 137 -2.75 4.04 7.08
N TYR A 138 -3.86 3.33 7.25
CA TYR A 138 -4.35 2.38 6.28
C TYR A 138 -5.43 3.00 5.39
N MET A 139 -5.40 2.70 4.08
CA MET A 139 -6.48 3.08 3.18
C MET A 139 -6.91 1.91 2.30
N TYR A 140 -8.22 1.67 2.26
CA TYR A 140 -8.85 0.71 1.34
C TYR A 140 -9.70 1.43 0.30
N ARG A 141 -10.06 0.69 -0.76
CA ARG A 141 -10.77 1.18 -1.95
C ARG A 141 -11.71 0.11 -2.47
N ASN A 142 -12.80 0.45 -3.14
CA ASN A 142 -13.75 -0.52 -3.67
C ASN A 142 -13.04 -1.66 -4.45
N PRO A 143 -13.25 -2.95 -4.10
CA PRO A 143 -12.58 -4.08 -4.75
C PRO A 143 -12.76 -4.14 -6.27
N GLU A 144 -13.91 -3.72 -6.79
CA GLU A 144 -14.19 -3.67 -8.23
C GLU A 144 -13.22 -2.72 -8.96
N ASP A 145 -12.91 -1.60 -8.32
CA ASP A 145 -11.99 -0.58 -8.78
C ASP A 145 -10.53 -1.02 -8.62
N VAL A 146 -10.24 -1.76 -7.54
CA VAL A 146 -8.91 -2.28 -7.25
C VAL A 146 -8.50 -3.30 -8.31
N VAL A 147 -9.33 -4.31 -8.60
CA VAL A 147 -8.97 -5.38 -9.57
C VAL A 147 -8.68 -4.83 -10.97
N VAL A 148 -9.46 -3.86 -11.44
CA VAL A 148 -9.22 -3.19 -12.74
C VAL A 148 -7.95 -2.33 -12.71
N SER A 149 -7.72 -1.60 -11.62
CA SER A 149 -6.48 -0.83 -11.44
C SER A 149 -5.25 -1.73 -11.34
N TYR A 150 -5.40 -2.94 -10.79
CA TYR A 150 -4.38 -3.97 -10.70
C TYR A 150 -4.06 -4.54 -12.08
N PHE A 151 -5.09 -4.89 -12.85
CA PHE A 151 -4.96 -5.35 -14.24
C PHE A 151 -4.16 -4.38 -15.12
N HIS A 152 -4.41 -3.07 -14.99
CA HIS A 152 -3.71 -2.10 -15.82
C HIS A 152 -2.28 -1.78 -15.38
N PHE A 153 -1.94 -1.98 -14.10
CA PHE A 153 -0.66 -1.54 -13.56
C PHE A 153 0.24 -2.69 -13.18
N ILE A 154 -0.21 -3.61 -12.32
CA ILE A 154 0.64 -4.68 -11.79
C ILE A 154 0.68 -5.87 -12.75
N THR A 155 -0.43 -6.27 -13.37
CA THR A 155 -0.45 -7.46 -14.25
C THR A 155 0.61 -7.39 -15.36
N PRO A 156 0.78 -6.27 -16.11
CA PRO A 156 1.79 -6.19 -17.17
C PRO A 156 3.22 -6.26 -16.63
N ILE A 157 3.43 -5.82 -15.39
CA ILE A 157 4.71 -5.94 -14.69
C ILE A 157 4.93 -7.44 -14.43
N LEU A 158 4.08 -8.08 -13.63
CA LEU A 158 4.24 -9.49 -13.26
C LEU A 158 4.35 -10.45 -14.45
N TYR A 159 3.65 -10.17 -15.55
CA TYR A 159 3.58 -11.04 -16.71
C TYR A 159 4.84 -11.05 -17.59
N ALA A 160 5.81 -10.18 -17.33
CA ALA A 160 7.14 -10.30 -17.90
C ALA A 160 7.27 -10.28 -19.43
N GLY A 161 6.32 -9.67 -20.15
CA GLY A 161 6.25 -9.72 -21.62
C GLY A 161 5.31 -10.79 -22.16
N ARG A 162 4.56 -11.50 -21.30
CA ARG A 162 3.33 -12.21 -21.68
C ARG A 162 2.18 -11.21 -21.82
N GLU A 163 1.22 -11.53 -22.68
CA GLU A 163 0.01 -10.72 -22.83
C GLU A 163 -0.84 -10.80 -21.55
N PRO A 164 -1.16 -9.66 -20.91
CA PRO A 164 -2.01 -9.65 -19.72
C PRO A 164 -3.43 -10.13 -20.03
N ASP A 165 -3.94 -11.05 -19.21
CA ASP A 165 -5.34 -11.48 -19.24
C ASP A 165 -6.10 -10.96 -18.02
N PHE A 166 -7.26 -10.35 -18.28
CA PHE A 166 -8.13 -9.87 -17.21
C PHE A 166 -8.76 -11.03 -16.45
N GLU A 167 -9.11 -12.14 -17.11
CA GLU A 167 -9.72 -13.28 -16.41
C GLU A 167 -8.74 -13.93 -15.43
N ASP A 168 -7.48 -14.14 -15.81
CA ASP A 168 -6.46 -14.62 -14.86
C ASP A 168 -6.24 -13.63 -13.70
N THR A 169 -6.17 -12.32 -13.99
CA THR A 169 -6.07 -11.30 -12.93
C THR A 169 -7.27 -11.35 -11.99
N PHE A 170 -8.48 -11.47 -12.51
CA PHE A 170 -9.71 -11.51 -11.74
C PHE A 170 -9.79 -12.77 -10.87
N ASN A 171 -9.53 -13.94 -11.47
CA ASN A 171 -9.52 -15.22 -10.76
C ASN A 171 -8.45 -15.24 -9.66
N GLY A 172 -7.26 -14.73 -9.94
CA GLY A 172 -6.20 -14.61 -8.95
C GLY A 172 -6.49 -13.59 -7.85
N PHE A 173 -7.21 -12.50 -8.16
CA PHE A 173 -7.67 -11.51 -7.18
C PHE A 173 -8.72 -12.09 -6.21
N LEU A 174 -9.59 -12.98 -6.69
CA LEU A 174 -10.59 -13.67 -5.87
C LEU A 174 -10.07 -14.95 -5.21
N TYR A 175 -8.89 -15.42 -5.61
CA TYR A 175 -8.34 -16.68 -5.15
C TYR A 175 -8.18 -16.69 -3.63
N GLN A 176 -8.59 -17.82 -3.04
CA GLN A 176 -8.62 -18.09 -1.61
C GLN A 176 -8.09 -19.51 -1.40
N PRO A 177 -6.75 -19.70 -1.28
CA PRO A 177 -6.16 -21.02 -1.08
C PRO A 177 -6.63 -21.66 0.22
N SER A 178 -6.88 -20.86 1.26
CA SER A 178 -7.53 -21.27 2.51
C SER A 178 -8.13 -20.06 3.23
N GLU A 179 -8.93 -20.31 4.27
CA GLU A 179 -9.50 -19.26 5.13
C GLU A 179 -8.45 -18.58 6.03
N ASP A 180 -7.24 -19.13 6.12
CA ASP A 180 -6.20 -18.63 7.03
C ASP A 180 -4.97 -18.07 6.30
N GLU A 181 -4.70 -18.50 5.05
CA GLU A 181 -3.40 -18.25 4.39
C GLU A 181 -3.50 -17.43 3.12
N SER A 182 -4.68 -16.88 2.78
CA SER A 182 -4.84 -16.15 1.52
C SER A 182 -4.19 -14.75 1.55
N PRO A 183 -3.16 -14.48 0.73
CA PRO A 183 -2.59 -13.14 0.58
C PRO A 183 -3.43 -12.30 -0.38
N ASN A 184 -4.75 -12.29 -0.19
CA ASN A 184 -5.68 -11.57 -1.06
C ASN A 184 -6.11 -10.23 -0.46
N TYR A 185 -6.64 -9.37 -1.32
CA TYR A 185 -7.11 -8.04 -0.97
C TYR A 185 -8.11 -8.04 0.21
N PHE A 186 -9.01 -9.02 0.25
CA PHE A 186 -10.09 -9.07 1.23
C PHE A 186 -9.57 -9.37 2.64
N ARG A 187 -8.65 -10.34 2.78
CA ARG A 187 -7.97 -10.60 4.05
C ARG A 187 -7.16 -9.40 4.52
N ASN A 188 -6.46 -8.73 3.60
CA ASN A 188 -5.72 -7.51 3.93
C ASN A 188 -6.65 -6.44 4.53
N VAL A 189 -7.76 -6.14 3.88
CA VAL A 189 -8.75 -5.16 4.39
C VAL A 189 -9.31 -5.60 5.74
N ALA A 190 -9.77 -6.85 5.85
CA ALA A 190 -10.32 -7.41 7.09
C ALA A 190 -9.35 -7.24 8.28
N SER A 191 -8.07 -7.61 8.09
CA SER A 191 -7.02 -7.49 9.12
C SER A 191 -6.88 -6.07 9.67
N TRP A 192 -7.01 -5.05 8.83
CA TRP A 192 -6.89 -3.66 9.26
C TRP A 192 -8.17 -3.14 9.93
N LEU A 193 -9.34 -3.64 9.51
CA LEU A 193 -10.63 -3.23 10.06
C LEU A 193 -10.91 -3.83 11.45
N GLU A 194 -10.33 -4.98 11.79
CA GLU A 194 -10.37 -5.52 13.17
C GLU A 194 -9.70 -4.56 14.17
N HIS A 195 -8.72 -3.79 13.69
CA HIS A 195 -7.97 -2.79 14.45
C HIS A 195 -8.47 -1.35 14.21
N LEU A 196 -9.68 -1.20 13.66
CA LEU A 196 -10.27 0.10 13.34
C LEU A 196 -10.28 1.05 14.54
N ASN A 197 -10.47 0.54 15.76
CA ASN A 197 -10.57 1.35 16.97
C ASN A 197 -9.22 1.58 17.69
N ASP A 198 -8.13 0.96 17.23
CA ASP A 198 -6.82 1.10 17.88
C ASP A 198 -6.32 2.56 17.79
N PRO A 199 -5.79 3.14 18.88
CA PRO A 199 -5.46 4.57 18.94
C PRO A 199 -4.35 4.97 17.96
N ASN A 200 -3.50 4.03 17.56
CA ASN A 200 -2.41 4.22 16.62
C ASN A 200 -2.72 3.72 15.21
N VAL A 201 -4.00 3.44 14.90
CA VAL A 201 -4.47 3.06 13.56
C VAL A 201 -5.49 4.08 13.07
N LEU A 202 -5.26 4.62 11.88
CA LEU A 202 -6.21 5.44 11.12
C LEU A 202 -6.58 4.70 9.84
N VAL A 203 -7.85 4.31 9.71
CA VAL A 203 -8.39 3.73 8.48
C VAL A 203 -9.10 4.81 7.66
N LEU A 204 -8.75 4.91 6.38
CA LEU A 204 -9.32 5.84 5.41
C LEU A 204 -10.00 5.07 4.27
N ILE A 205 -10.97 5.74 3.64
CA ILE A 205 -11.69 5.25 2.47
C ILE A 205 -11.22 6.07 1.26
N TYR A 206 -10.76 5.40 0.21
CA TYR A 206 -10.28 6.05 -1.01
C TYR A 206 -11.34 6.97 -1.63
N GLU A 207 -12.59 6.50 -1.73
CA GLU A 207 -13.70 7.24 -2.31
C GLU A 207 -14.04 8.50 -1.51
N ASP A 208 -14.06 8.41 -0.17
CA ASP A 208 -14.29 9.57 0.69
C ASP A 208 -13.13 10.56 0.59
N THR A 209 -11.89 10.08 0.49
CA THR A 209 -10.71 10.95 0.31
C THR A 209 -10.80 11.72 -1.01
N ARG A 210 -11.28 11.08 -2.07
CA ARG A 210 -11.51 11.71 -3.37
C ARG A 210 -12.64 12.73 -3.32
N LYS A 211 -13.68 12.46 -2.54
CA LYS A 211 -14.84 13.33 -2.38
C LYS A 211 -14.53 14.56 -1.53
N ASP A 212 -13.79 14.39 -0.44
CA ASP A 212 -13.42 15.45 0.50
C ASP A 212 -11.98 15.29 0.99
N ARG A 213 -11.06 15.91 0.24
CA ARG A 213 -9.63 15.89 0.52
C ARG A 213 -9.27 16.74 1.74
N GLU A 214 -10.01 17.83 1.97
CA GLU A 214 -9.76 18.72 3.11
C GLU A 214 -10.05 17.99 4.42
N LEU A 215 -11.22 17.36 4.52
CA LEU A 215 -11.59 16.57 5.69
C LEU A 215 -10.59 15.44 5.94
N THR A 216 -10.15 14.76 4.89
CA THR A 216 -9.13 13.71 5.00
C THR A 216 -7.80 14.27 5.51
N LEU A 217 -7.37 15.44 5.03
CA LEU A 217 -6.15 16.08 5.49
C LEU A 217 -6.24 16.49 6.96
N LYS A 218 -7.37 17.04 7.42
CA LYS A 218 -7.61 17.35 8.84
C LYS A 218 -7.47 16.11 9.72
N ARG A 219 -8.04 14.98 9.28
CA ARG A 219 -7.94 13.70 10.00
C ARG A 219 -6.50 13.20 10.08
N ILE A 220 -5.76 13.25 8.97
CA ILE A 220 -4.35 12.86 8.94
C ILE A 220 -3.51 13.78 9.85
N ALA A 221 -3.68 15.10 9.73
CA ALA A 221 -2.96 16.06 10.56
C ALA A 221 -3.20 15.80 12.05
N LYS A 222 -4.47 15.69 12.47
CA LYS A 222 -4.83 15.41 13.86
C LYS A 222 -4.29 14.07 14.34
N PHE A 223 -4.36 13.03 13.50
CA PHE A 223 -3.85 11.72 13.83
C PHE A 223 -2.33 11.70 13.96
N LEU A 224 -1.60 12.45 13.13
CA LEU A 224 -0.14 12.56 13.18
C LEU A 224 0.36 13.40 14.36
N SER A 225 -0.43 14.37 14.82
CA SER A 225 -0.10 15.19 15.99
C SER A 225 0.13 14.34 17.25
N THR A 226 1.06 14.79 18.09
CA THR A 226 1.38 14.24 19.41
C THR A 226 1.30 15.37 20.45
N SER A 227 1.59 15.07 21.71
CA SER A 227 1.75 16.10 22.73
C SER A 227 2.96 17.02 22.49
N GLU A 228 3.93 16.59 21.68
CA GLU A 228 5.18 17.32 21.42
C GLU A 228 5.17 18.08 20.09
N HIS A 229 4.35 17.65 19.13
CA HIS A 229 4.29 18.25 17.80
C HIS A 229 2.86 18.22 17.26
N GLU A 230 2.35 19.37 16.82
CA GLU A 230 1.00 19.49 16.25
C GLU A 230 1.08 19.90 14.78
N TYR A 231 0.43 19.10 13.92
CA TYR A 231 0.19 19.45 12.53
C TYR A 231 -1.11 20.27 12.39
N PRO A 232 -1.15 21.25 11.48
CA PRO A 232 -2.28 22.13 11.34
C PRO A 232 -3.52 21.40 10.81
N THR A 233 -4.68 21.67 11.41
CA THR A 233 -6.00 21.26 10.89
C THR A 233 -6.79 22.44 10.31
N ASN A 234 -6.22 23.65 10.37
CA ASN A 234 -6.84 24.85 9.85
C ASN A 234 -6.54 24.99 8.34
N PRO A 235 -7.56 25.08 7.47
CA PRO A 235 -7.35 25.24 6.03
C PRO A 235 -6.61 26.51 5.62
N GLN A 236 -6.52 27.53 6.49
CA GLN A 236 -5.76 28.77 6.23
C GLN A 236 -4.28 28.68 6.66
N ASP A 237 -3.85 27.55 7.22
CA ASP A 237 -2.44 27.36 7.56
C ASP A 237 -1.59 27.16 6.29
N PRO A 238 -0.46 27.86 6.12
CA PRO A 238 0.38 27.73 4.92
C PRO A 238 0.85 26.31 4.62
N LEU A 239 1.14 25.49 5.66
CA LEU A 239 1.50 24.10 5.47
C LEU A 239 0.29 23.28 5.00
N PHE A 240 -0.90 23.53 5.56
CA PHE A 240 -2.12 22.85 5.14
C PHE A 240 -2.47 23.14 3.68
N GLU A 241 -2.47 24.41 3.28
CA GLU A 241 -2.75 24.84 1.90
C GLU A 241 -1.76 24.21 0.91
N MET A 242 -0.46 24.21 1.26
CA MET A 242 0.58 23.61 0.45
C MET A 242 0.39 22.09 0.28
N VAL A 243 0.07 21.38 1.36
CA VAL A 243 -0.18 19.93 1.29
C VAL A 243 -1.42 19.65 0.44
N MET A 244 -2.48 20.46 0.56
CA MET A 244 -3.68 20.36 -0.29
C MET A 244 -3.36 20.56 -1.78
N GLU A 245 -2.49 21.51 -2.13
CA GLU A 245 -2.07 21.71 -3.51
C GLU A 245 -1.24 20.51 -4.00
N ARG A 246 -0.20 20.12 -3.26
CA ARG A 246 0.83 19.18 -3.71
C ARG A 246 0.44 17.71 -3.65
N SER A 247 -0.61 17.39 -2.91
CA SER A 247 -1.26 16.07 -2.94
C SER A 247 -2.43 15.99 -3.93
N SER A 248 -2.67 17.04 -4.73
CA SER A 248 -3.74 17.03 -5.73
C SER A 248 -3.41 16.08 -6.89
N PHE A 249 -4.44 15.59 -7.55
CA PHE A 249 -4.26 14.74 -8.73
C PHE A 249 -3.50 15.50 -9.82
N GLU A 250 -3.85 16.77 -10.04
CA GLU A 250 -3.26 17.66 -11.03
C GLU A 250 -1.77 17.87 -10.76
N TYR A 251 -1.42 18.20 -9.51
CA TYR A 251 -0.02 18.37 -9.12
C TYR A 251 0.75 17.06 -9.27
N MET A 252 0.25 15.96 -8.70
CA MET A 252 0.94 14.68 -8.76
C MET A 252 1.09 14.19 -10.20
N LYS A 253 0.09 14.43 -11.06
CA LYS A 253 0.15 14.07 -12.48
C LYS A 253 1.22 14.88 -13.23
N LYS A 254 1.32 16.18 -12.95
CA LYS A 254 2.37 17.05 -13.51
C LYS A 254 3.77 16.61 -13.05
N HIS A 255 3.88 16.06 -11.84
CA HIS A 255 5.14 15.62 -11.23
C HIS A 255 5.26 14.08 -11.20
N GLU A 256 4.63 13.38 -12.15
CA GLU A 256 4.49 11.92 -12.09
C GLU A 256 5.82 11.15 -12.08
N SER A 257 6.91 11.79 -12.53
CA SER A 257 8.25 11.23 -12.47
C SER A 257 8.71 10.89 -11.06
N HIS A 258 8.24 11.62 -10.05
CA HIS A 258 8.57 11.40 -8.63
C HIS A 258 7.85 10.19 -8.03
N PHE A 259 6.79 9.70 -8.66
CA PHE A 259 5.95 8.65 -8.09
C PHE A 259 6.15 7.31 -8.79
N GLY A 260 7.10 7.19 -9.72
CA GLY A 260 7.47 5.93 -10.34
C GLY A 260 7.99 4.88 -9.35
N ASP A 261 8.25 3.68 -9.85
CA ASP A 261 9.01 2.63 -9.15
C ASP A 261 10.24 2.25 -9.99
N ARG A 262 10.85 3.21 -10.70
CA ARG A 262 11.96 2.90 -11.60
C ARG A 262 13.18 2.49 -10.80
N MET A 263 13.35 2.97 -9.58
CA MET A 263 14.48 2.50 -8.76
C MET A 263 14.38 1.03 -8.35
N ILE A 264 13.19 0.43 -8.38
CA ILE A 264 13.02 -1.04 -8.22
C ILE A 264 13.45 -1.77 -9.50
N HIS A 265 14.24 -1.13 -10.37
CA HIS A 265 15.22 -1.83 -11.17
C HIS A 265 16.14 -2.59 -10.19
N VAL A 266 15.70 -3.79 -9.85
CA VAL A 266 16.57 -4.97 -9.69
C VAL A 266 17.69 -4.83 -10.74
N ASP A 267 18.91 -5.33 -10.50
CA ASP A 267 19.90 -5.44 -11.57
C ASP A 267 19.36 -6.44 -12.62
N LEU A 268 18.40 -5.99 -13.45
CA LEU A 268 17.59 -6.73 -14.42
C LEU A 268 18.44 -7.03 -15.67
N LYS A 269 19.74 -7.31 -15.50
CA LYS A 269 20.59 -7.75 -16.60
C LYS A 269 20.01 -9.02 -17.18
N GLY A 270 19.52 -8.92 -18.42
CA GLY A 270 18.92 -10.04 -19.16
C GLY A 270 17.40 -10.03 -19.25
N MET A 271 16.68 -9.10 -18.61
CA MET A 271 15.22 -9.05 -18.70
C MET A 271 14.69 -8.29 -19.92
N PRO A 272 13.47 -8.61 -20.42
CA PRO A 272 12.89 -7.98 -21.60
C PRO A 272 12.74 -6.47 -21.47
N LYS A 273 12.89 -5.73 -22.57
CA LYS A 273 12.80 -4.25 -22.56
C LYS A 273 11.46 -3.69 -22.02
N ALA A 274 10.40 -4.49 -22.01
CA ALA A 274 9.08 -4.12 -21.50
C ALA A 274 9.11 -3.67 -20.03
N TRP A 275 10.05 -4.18 -19.24
CA TRP A 275 10.23 -3.85 -17.81
C TRP A 275 10.82 -2.45 -17.56
N TYR A 276 11.43 -1.82 -18.57
CA TYR A 276 11.87 -0.42 -18.47
C TYR A 276 10.73 0.58 -18.62
N ASN A 277 9.58 0.14 -19.15
CA ASN A 277 8.42 0.98 -19.43
C ASN A 277 7.26 0.64 -18.48
N MET A 278 7.48 0.87 -17.18
CA MET A 278 6.45 0.70 -16.16
C MET A 278 5.20 1.53 -16.49
N PRO A 279 3.98 0.97 -16.38
CA PRO A 279 2.76 1.74 -16.53
C PRO A 279 2.73 2.94 -15.57
N GLN A 280 2.00 4.00 -15.92
CA GLN A 280 1.90 5.16 -15.05
C GLN A 280 1.04 4.84 -13.81
N LYS A 281 1.52 5.20 -12.60
CA LYS A 281 0.73 5.02 -11.36
C LYS A 281 -0.51 5.88 -11.33
N ILE A 282 -0.41 7.12 -11.83
CA ILE A 282 -1.44 8.15 -11.80
C ILE A 282 -2.21 8.09 -13.13
N ARG A 283 -3.26 7.24 -13.14
CA ARG A 283 -4.21 7.09 -14.25
C ARG A 283 -5.48 7.92 -13.98
N THR A 284 -6.29 8.16 -15.02
CA THR A 284 -7.63 8.76 -14.89
C THR A 284 -8.39 8.14 -13.71
N GLY A 285 -8.88 9.00 -12.80
CA GLY A 285 -9.63 8.57 -11.62
C GLY A 285 -10.99 8.00 -12.01
N ALA A 286 -11.36 6.86 -11.43
CA ALA A 286 -12.68 6.21 -11.55
C ALA A 286 -13.32 6.30 -12.96
N GLY A 287 -12.72 5.63 -13.95
CA GLY A 287 -13.44 5.31 -15.18
C GLY A 287 -14.47 4.20 -14.94
N SER A 288 -15.49 4.09 -15.78
CA SER A 288 -16.43 2.95 -15.72
C SER A 288 -15.65 1.64 -15.91
N ASN A 289 -15.86 0.69 -15.00
CA ASN A 289 -15.30 -0.65 -15.05
C ASN A 289 -16.25 -1.64 -15.74
N ASP A 290 -17.35 -1.18 -16.32
CA ASP A 290 -18.44 -2.03 -16.84
C ASP A 290 -17.99 -2.92 -18.00
N HIS A 291 -16.96 -2.52 -18.74
CA HIS A 291 -16.37 -3.36 -19.79
C HIS A 291 -15.65 -4.60 -19.23
N TYR A 292 -15.15 -4.53 -17.98
CA TYR A 292 -14.41 -5.63 -17.33
C TYR A 292 -15.32 -6.49 -16.45
N LEU A 293 -16.29 -5.87 -15.78
CA LEU A 293 -17.07 -6.46 -14.71
C LEU A 293 -18.56 -6.55 -15.08
N ASN A 294 -18.99 -7.75 -15.46
CA ASN A 294 -20.42 -8.08 -15.56
C ASN A 294 -21.03 -8.37 -14.17
N ASP A 295 -22.35 -8.50 -14.10
CA ASP A 295 -23.08 -8.73 -12.84
C ASP A 295 -22.61 -9.98 -12.09
N SER A 296 -22.25 -11.04 -12.80
CA SER A 296 -21.72 -12.28 -12.19
C SER A 296 -20.39 -12.03 -11.47
N LYS A 297 -19.47 -11.28 -12.07
CA LYS A 297 -18.19 -10.93 -11.45
C LYS A 297 -18.37 -10.00 -10.25
N ARG A 298 -19.28 -9.03 -10.35
CA ARG A 298 -19.63 -8.11 -9.26
C ARG A 298 -20.22 -8.87 -8.07
N GLU A 299 -21.08 -9.85 -8.33
CA GLU A 299 -21.63 -10.72 -7.31
C GLU A 299 -20.56 -11.60 -6.66
N GLN A 300 -19.61 -12.14 -7.42
CA GLN A 300 -18.49 -12.89 -6.83
C GLN A 300 -17.64 -12.00 -5.90
N ILE A 301 -17.32 -10.77 -6.32
CA ILE A 301 -16.62 -9.80 -5.46
C ILE A 301 -17.43 -9.53 -4.18
N ARG A 302 -18.74 -9.31 -4.29
CA ARG A 302 -19.63 -9.04 -3.15
C ARG A 302 -19.62 -10.19 -2.14
N LYS A 303 -19.74 -11.43 -2.61
CA LYS A 303 -19.70 -12.62 -1.75
C LYS A 303 -18.39 -12.75 -0.98
N VAL A 304 -17.26 -12.56 -1.67
CA VAL A 304 -15.95 -12.62 -1.00
C VAL A 304 -15.77 -11.46 -0.03
N TRP A 305 -16.24 -10.26 -0.39
CA TRP A 305 -16.23 -9.09 0.49
C TRP A 305 -17.00 -9.35 1.78
N GLY A 306 -18.26 -9.78 1.68
CA GLY A 306 -19.07 -10.03 2.87
C GLY A 306 -18.49 -11.17 3.72
N LYS A 307 -18.03 -12.27 3.09
CA LYS A 307 -17.38 -13.40 3.79
C LYS A 307 -16.21 -12.94 4.66
N TRP A 308 -15.29 -12.14 4.11
CA TRP A 308 -14.07 -11.74 4.82
C TRP A 308 -14.25 -10.46 5.63
N VAL A 309 -14.66 -9.39 4.96
CA VAL A 309 -14.67 -8.04 5.52
C VAL A 309 -15.94 -7.79 6.33
N GLY A 310 -17.08 -8.25 5.82
CA GLY A 310 -18.35 -8.20 6.55
C GLY A 310 -18.30 -8.97 7.86
N SER A 311 -17.84 -10.22 7.81
CA SER A 311 -17.68 -11.07 8.99
C SER A 311 -16.68 -10.53 10.00
N ALA A 312 -15.53 -9.99 9.57
CA ALA A 312 -14.53 -9.39 10.47
C ALA A 312 -15.10 -8.21 11.30
N LEU A 313 -16.09 -7.51 10.76
CA LEU A 313 -16.80 -6.43 11.46
C LEU A 313 -18.09 -6.86 12.15
N GLY A 314 -18.43 -8.16 12.15
CA GLY A 314 -19.68 -8.67 12.72
C GLY A 314 -20.94 -8.26 11.94
N LEU A 315 -20.81 -7.83 10.67
CA LEU A 315 -21.91 -7.46 9.80
C LEU A 315 -22.52 -8.67 9.04
N GLY A 316 -21.79 -9.80 9.01
CA GLY A 316 -22.18 -11.03 8.33
C GLY A 316 -21.81 -11.06 6.84
N GLU A 317 -22.08 -12.21 6.20
CA GLU A 317 -21.62 -12.50 4.83
C GLU A 317 -22.35 -11.71 3.72
N GLU A 318 -23.48 -11.08 4.05
CA GLU A 318 -24.26 -10.26 3.11
C GLU A 318 -23.90 -8.76 3.18
N ALA A 319 -22.92 -8.40 4.02
CA ALA A 319 -22.51 -7.01 4.20
C ALA A 319 -21.99 -6.42 2.88
N THR A 320 -22.47 -5.22 2.55
CA THR A 320 -22.01 -4.50 1.36
C THR A 320 -20.76 -3.69 1.64
N TYR A 321 -20.11 -3.19 0.58
CA TYR A 321 -19.02 -2.21 0.70
C TYR A 321 -19.45 -0.96 1.46
N GLU A 322 -20.69 -0.51 1.26
CA GLU A 322 -21.20 0.71 1.90
C GLU A 322 -21.55 0.49 3.38
N ASP A 323 -22.01 -0.70 3.77
CA ASP A 323 -22.20 -1.04 5.18
C ASP A 323 -20.89 -0.94 5.96
N VAL A 324 -19.80 -1.46 5.39
CA VAL A 324 -18.45 -1.36 5.95
C VAL A 324 -17.98 0.11 6.00
N ASN A 325 -18.18 0.88 4.91
CA ASN A 325 -17.85 2.30 4.91
C ASN A 325 -18.57 3.07 6.02
N ASN A 326 -19.83 2.73 6.29
CA ASN A 326 -20.59 3.35 7.36
C ASN A 326 -20.03 3.02 8.75
N VAL A 327 -19.49 1.81 8.97
CA VAL A 327 -18.77 1.47 10.21
C VAL A 327 -17.49 2.31 10.33
N VAL A 328 -16.68 2.39 9.28
CA VAL A 328 -15.44 3.17 9.27
C VAL A 328 -15.72 4.66 9.50
N ARG A 329 -16.73 5.23 8.85
CA ARG A 329 -17.13 6.64 9.05
C ARG A 329 -17.55 6.92 10.49
N LYS A 330 -18.30 6.01 11.12
CA LYS A 330 -18.69 6.13 12.54
C LYS A 330 -17.48 6.07 13.48
N SER A 331 -16.42 5.35 13.12
CA SER A 331 -15.21 5.26 13.95
C SER A 331 -14.47 6.60 14.10
N PHE A 332 -14.63 7.54 13.16
CA PHE A 332 -14.00 8.85 13.25
C PHE A 332 -14.48 9.65 14.47
N ALA A 333 -15.77 9.56 14.80
CA ALA A 333 -16.35 10.19 15.99
C ALA A 333 -15.69 9.67 17.28
N ALA A 334 -15.56 8.35 17.40
CA ALA A 334 -14.93 7.71 18.56
C ALA A 334 -13.45 8.13 18.75
N LYS A 335 -12.79 8.57 17.68
CA LYS A 335 -11.39 9.05 17.69
C LYS A 335 -11.26 10.58 17.77
N GLY A 336 -12.37 11.32 17.89
CA GLY A 336 -12.33 12.79 17.87
C GLY A 336 -11.86 13.37 16.53
N LEU A 337 -12.18 12.68 15.44
CA LEU A 337 -11.82 13.02 14.05
C LEU A 337 -13.05 13.52 13.24
N GLU A 338 -14.04 14.05 13.94
CA GLU A 338 -15.16 14.82 13.39
C GLU A 338 -14.73 16.28 13.22
N PHE A 339 -14.88 16.83 12.01
CA PHE A 339 -14.52 18.20 11.64
C PHE A 339 -15.66 18.86 10.88
#